data_AF-A0A932DSH3-F1
#
_entry.id   AF-A0A932DSH3-F1
#
_cell.length_a   1.000
_cell.length_b   1.000
_cell.length_c   1.000
_cell.angle_alpha   90.00
_cell.angle_beta   90.00
_cell.angle_gamma   90.00
#
_symmetry.space_group_name_H-M   'P 1'
#
loop_
_entity.id
_entity.type
_entity.pdbx_description
1 polymer ?
#
loop_
_entity_poly.entity_id
_entity_poly.type
_entity_poly.pdbx_seq_one_letter_code
_entity_poly.pdbx_strand_id
1 'polypeptide(L)'
;MNSQGIALLITMILLGTMIATALSVAVLVTGETGITRLVDDSVLALFAADAGAEKMFYVCSGKIPYPSPANFTVNNLGNGARYEVHIDDDGLEPWTDSCNDTRVVSTGSYNTAQRSFEVSY
;
A
#
# COMPACT_ATOMS: atom_id res chain seq x y z
N MET A 1 46.70 -7.44 44.30
CA MET A 1 45.82 -7.54 43.11
C MET A 1 46.18 -6.40 42.18
N ASN A 2 46.56 -6.68 40.92
CA ASN A 2 47.05 -5.68 39.97
C ASN A 2 45.90 -4.77 39.50
N SER A 3 45.93 -3.49 39.88
CA SER A 3 44.96 -2.46 39.49
C SER A 3 44.80 -2.31 37.97
N GLN A 4 45.86 -2.59 37.21
CA GLN A 4 45.85 -2.58 35.75
C GLN A 4 44.94 -3.66 35.14
N GLY A 5 44.87 -4.85 35.74
CA GLY A 5 44.01 -5.93 35.24
C GLY A 5 42.52 -5.66 35.49
N ILE A 6 42.22 -5.00 36.62
CA ILE A 6 40.84 -4.60 36.98
C ILE A 6 40.37 -3.48 36.05
N ALA A 7 41.23 -2.48 35.76
CA ALA A 7 40.90 -1.41 34.83
C ALA A 7 40.58 -1.97 33.43
N LEU A 8 41.37 -2.94 32.94
CA LEU A 8 41.13 -3.59 31.65
C LEU A 8 39.76 -4.29 31.60
N LEU A 9 39.43 -5.06 32.65
CA LEU A 9 38.14 -5.74 32.76
C LEU A 9 36.96 -4.75 32.73
N ILE A 10 37.05 -3.65 33.46
CA ILE A 10 36.01 -2.61 33.49
C ILE A 10 35.84 -1.98 32.10
N THR A 11 36.93 -1.65 31.41
CA THR A 11 36.84 -1.08 30.06
C THR A 11 36.23 -2.06 29.06
N MET A 12 36.52 -3.36 29.20
CA MET A 12 36.00 -4.40 28.32
C MET A 12 34.49 -4.61 28.54
N ILE A 13 34.02 -4.54 29.78
CA ILE A 13 32.59 -4.58 30.10
C ILE A 13 31.88 -3.34 29.52
N LEU A 14 32.46 -2.14 29.68
CA LEU A 14 31.89 -0.91 29.14
C LEU A 14 31.83 -0.91 27.61
N LEU A 15 32.88 -1.38 26.94
CA LEU A 15 32.87 -1.55 25.49
C LEU A 15 31.83 -2.59 25.05
N GLY A 16 31.71 -3.69 25.78
CA GLY A 16 30.71 -4.72 25.51
C GLY A 16 29.28 -4.19 25.59
N THR A 17 28.97 -3.41 26.63
CA THR A 17 27.63 -2.81 26.77
C THR A 17 27.36 -1.75 25.69
N MET A 18 28.37 -0.94 25.33
CA MET A 18 28.25 0.03 24.23
C MET A 18 27.98 -0.65 22.88
N ILE A 19 28.65 -1.77 22.59
CA ILE A 19 28.44 -2.51 21.35
C ILE A 19 27.03 -3.13 21.35
N ALA A 20 26.61 -3.72 22.47
CA ALA A 20 25.29 -4.31 22.60
C ALA A 20 24.17 -3.28 22.36
N THR A 21 24.27 -2.08 22.95
CA THR A 21 23.27 -1.02 22.74
C THR A 21 23.25 -0.53 21.30
N ALA A 22 24.42 -0.33 20.69
CA ALA A 22 24.50 0.09 19.28
C ALA A 22 23.86 -0.93 18.34
N LEU A 23 24.09 -2.23 18.56
CA LEU A 23 23.46 -3.31 17.79
C LEU A 23 21.95 -3.33 17.98
N SER A 24 21.45 -3.20 19.21
CA SER A 24 20.00 -3.15 19.47
C SER A 24 19.33 -1.99 18.73
N VAL A 25 19.94 -0.80 18.74
CA VAL A 25 19.42 0.37 18.01
C VAL A 25 19.45 0.13 16.50
N ALA A 26 20.54 -0.42 15.95
CA ALA A 26 20.65 -0.70 14.52
C ALA A 26 19.56 -1.66 14.02
N VAL A 27 19.24 -2.70 14.80
CA VAL A 27 18.16 -3.65 14.48
C VAL A 27 16.80 -2.95 14.47
N LEU A 28 16.52 -2.09 15.45
CA LEU A 28 15.26 -1.33 15.49
C LEU A 28 15.15 -0.39 14.29
N VAL A 29 16.17 0.40 13.99
CA VAL A 29 16.14 1.38 12.89
C VAL A 29 15.96 0.68 11.54
N THR A 30 16.64 -0.43 11.31
CA THR A 30 16.51 -1.19 10.05
C THR A 30 15.14 -1.87 9.91
N GLY A 31 14.52 -2.31 11.02
CA GLY A 31 13.15 -2.85 11.01
C GLY A 31 12.11 -1.77 10.71
N GLU A 32 12.16 -0.65 11.43
CA GLU A 32 11.18 0.44 11.33
C GLU A 32 11.21 1.15 9.95
N THR A 33 12.38 1.29 9.34
CA THR A 33 12.51 1.86 8.00
C THR A 33 11.83 1.03 6.92
N GLY A 34 11.84 -0.30 7.04
CA GLY A 34 11.10 -1.20 6.15
C GLY A 34 9.60 -1.04 6.30
N ILE A 35 9.10 -0.98 7.55
CA ILE A 35 7.67 -0.79 7.83
C ILE A 35 7.19 0.57 7.30
N THR A 36 7.95 1.64 7.53
CA THR A 36 7.62 3.00 7.06
C THR A 36 7.44 3.03 5.55
N ARG A 37 8.35 2.39 4.81
CA ARG A 37 8.25 2.30 3.35
C ARG A 37 7.01 1.53 2.88
N LEU A 38 6.66 0.44 3.56
CA LEU A 38 5.45 -0.33 3.26
C LEU A 38 4.17 0.48 3.52
N VAL A 39 4.19 1.34 4.55
CA VAL A 39 3.07 2.26 4.84
C VAL A 39 2.95 3.30 3.73
N ASP A 40 4.04 3.93 3.32
CA ASP A 40 4.03 4.91 2.22
C ASP A 40 3.54 4.29 0.90
N ASP A 41 4.08 3.12 0.54
CA ASP A 41 3.64 2.38 -0.66
C ASP A 41 2.16 2.00 -0.57
N SER A 42 1.69 1.63 0.63
CA SER A 42 0.30 1.29 0.89
C SER A 42 -0.64 2.49 0.73
N VAL A 43 -0.23 3.70 1.14
CA VAL A 43 -1.04 4.91 0.98
C VAL A 43 -1.20 5.24 -0.51
N LEU A 44 -0.13 5.10 -1.31
CA LEU A 44 -0.19 5.32 -2.75
C LEU A 44 -1.07 4.27 -3.47
N ALA A 45 -0.98 3.00 -3.06
CA ALA A 45 -1.88 1.95 -3.55
C ALA A 45 -3.34 2.24 -3.17
N LEU A 46 -3.60 2.74 -1.96
CA LEU A 46 -4.94 3.11 -1.51
C LEU A 46 -5.51 4.27 -2.31
N PHE A 47 -4.72 5.32 -2.51
CA PHE A 47 -5.09 6.47 -3.34
C PHE A 47 -5.44 6.06 -4.77
N ALA A 48 -4.67 5.14 -5.35
CA ALA A 48 -4.97 4.62 -6.68
C ALA A 48 -6.28 3.83 -6.71
N ALA A 49 -6.55 3.01 -5.69
CA ALA A 49 -7.81 2.26 -5.56
C ALA A 49 -9.00 3.22 -5.45
N ASP A 50 -8.88 4.27 -4.65
CA ASP A 50 -9.94 5.27 -4.47
C ASP A 50 -10.23 6.03 -5.77
N ALA A 51 -9.18 6.47 -6.47
CA ALA A 51 -9.33 7.12 -7.79
C ALA A 51 -10.05 6.24 -8.83
N GLY A 52 -9.80 4.92 -8.80
CA GLY A 52 -10.52 3.96 -9.64
C GLY A 52 -12.01 3.86 -9.27
N ALA A 53 -12.31 3.79 -7.97
CA ALA A 53 -13.68 3.76 -7.46
C ALA A 53 -14.43 5.06 -7.80
N GLU A 54 -13.85 6.22 -7.52
CA GLU A 54 -14.41 7.53 -7.87
C GLU A 54 -14.71 7.63 -9.35
N LYS A 55 -13.78 7.24 -10.23
CA LYS A 55 -14.03 7.25 -11.67
C LYS A 55 -15.24 6.39 -12.02
N MET A 56 -15.40 5.23 -11.38
CA MET A 56 -16.59 4.40 -11.57
C MET A 56 -17.86 5.12 -11.11
N PHE A 57 -17.87 5.81 -9.96
CA PHE A 57 -19.00 6.66 -9.55
C PHE A 57 -19.35 7.72 -10.61
N TYR A 58 -18.35 8.35 -11.24
CA TYR A 58 -18.60 9.32 -12.31
C TYR A 58 -19.25 8.67 -13.53
N VAL A 59 -18.80 7.47 -13.92
CA VAL A 59 -19.42 6.66 -14.97
C VAL A 59 -20.88 6.33 -14.60
N CYS A 60 -21.12 5.81 -13.40
CA CYS A 60 -22.44 5.46 -12.88
C CYS A 60 -23.43 6.62 -12.85
N SER A 61 -22.92 7.82 -12.54
CA SER A 61 -23.73 9.04 -12.51
C SER A 61 -24.03 9.62 -13.90
N GLY A 62 -23.57 8.98 -14.98
CA GLY A 62 -23.74 9.46 -16.35
C GLY A 62 -22.93 10.72 -16.67
N LYS A 63 -22.00 11.14 -15.81
CA LYS A 63 -21.18 12.34 -16.00
C LYS A 63 -20.06 12.12 -17.02
N ILE A 64 -19.61 10.88 -17.16
CA ILE A 64 -18.61 10.47 -18.16
C ILE A 64 -19.09 9.19 -18.86
N PRO A 65 -18.72 9.00 -20.14
CA PRO A 65 -19.15 7.83 -20.90
C PRO A 65 -18.61 6.53 -20.31
N TYR A 66 -19.40 5.47 -20.49
CA TYR A 66 -19.04 4.13 -20.05
C TYR A 66 -17.79 3.62 -20.78
N PRO A 67 -16.76 3.12 -20.05
CA PRO A 67 -15.63 2.46 -20.69
C PRO A 67 -16.07 1.12 -21.27
N SER A 68 -15.69 0.85 -22.52
CA SER A 68 -15.83 -0.47 -23.15
C SER A 68 -14.43 -1.05 -23.35
N PRO A 69 -14.06 -2.20 -22.75
CA PRO A 69 -14.88 -3.05 -21.86
C PRO A 69 -15.16 -2.43 -20.49
N ALA A 70 -16.18 -2.97 -19.80
CA ALA A 70 -16.66 -2.56 -18.47
C ALA A 70 -15.54 -2.46 -17.43
N ASN A 71 -14.65 -3.45 -17.43
CA ASN A 71 -13.44 -3.44 -16.61
C ASN A 71 -12.39 -2.53 -17.26
N PHE A 72 -11.79 -1.66 -16.47
CA PHE A 72 -10.76 -0.76 -16.96
C PHE A 72 -9.58 -0.67 -16.01
N THR A 73 -8.41 -0.51 -16.61
CA THR A 73 -7.13 -0.39 -15.91
C THR A 73 -6.48 0.93 -16.29
N VAL A 74 -5.93 1.63 -15.29
CA VAL A 74 -5.01 2.75 -15.52
C VAL A 74 -3.64 2.34 -15.03
N ASN A 75 -2.70 2.22 -15.97
CA ASN A 75 -1.36 1.73 -15.71
C ASN A 75 -0.44 2.77 -15.03
N ASN A 76 -0.81 4.04 -15.04
CA ASN A 76 -0.04 5.10 -14.39
C ASN A 76 -0.90 6.33 -14.11
N LEU A 77 -0.97 6.74 -12.84
CA LEU A 77 -1.59 7.98 -12.38
C LEU A 77 -0.65 9.21 -12.40
N GLY A 78 0.54 9.08 -12.99
CA GLY A 78 1.58 10.11 -13.05
C GLY A 78 2.60 10.01 -11.91
N ASN A 79 2.35 9.17 -10.91
CA ASN A 79 3.23 8.88 -9.79
C ASN A 79 3.73 7.42 -9.78
N GLY A 80 3.47 6.64 -10.83
CA GLY A 80 3.82 5.21 -10.91
C GLY A 80 2.81 4.27 -10.25
N ALA A 81 1.78 4.80 -9.57
CA ALA A 81 0.67 4.00 -9.07
C ALA A 81 -0.31 3.67 -10.21
N ARG A 82 -0.95 2.51 -10.09
CA ARG A 82 -1.91 2.00 -11.08
C ARG A 82 -3.15 1.47 -10.37
N TYR A 83 -4.27 1.43 -11.07
CA TYR A 83 -5.46 0.77 -10.56
C TYR A 83 -6.14 -0.07 -11.64
N GLU A 84 -6.93 -1.01 -11.19
CA GLU A 84 -7.81 -1.85 -11.99
C GLU A 84 -9.18 -1.87 -11.35
N VAL A 85 -10.21 -1.56 -12.13
CA VAL A 85 -11.60 -1.66 -11.72
C VAL A 85 -12.20 -2.91 -12.35
N HIS A 86 -12.65 -3.81 -11.51
CA HIS A 86 -13.40 -4.99 -11.87
C HIS A 86 -14.85 -4.80 -11.45
N ILE A 87 -15.76 -5.04 -12.38
CA ILE A 87 -17.19 -4.98 -12.17
C ILE A 87 -17.69 -6.41 -12.26
N ASP A 88 -18.26 -6.89 -11.16
CA ASP A 88 -18.86 -8.21 -11.05
C ASP A 88 -20.36 -8.03 -11.35
N ASP A 89 -20.75 -8.38 -12.57
CA ASP A 89 -22.14 -8.42 -13.01
C ASP A 89 -22.62 -9.86 -12.88
N ASP A 90 -23.72 -10.10 -12.17
CA ASP A 90 -24.34 -11.42 -11.97
C ASP A 90 -24.96 -12.02 -13.27
N GLY A 91 -24.37 -11.77 -14.44
CA GLY A 91 -24.76 -12.34 -15.73
C GLY A 91 -25.92 -11.65 -16.44
N LEU A 92 -26.29 -10.43 -16.03
CA LEU A 92 -27.40 -9.65 -16.59
C LEU A 92 -26.92 -8.67 -17.67
N GLU A 93 -27.00 -9.09 -18.94
CA GLU A 93 -26.96 -8.29 -20.20
C GLU A 93 -25.84 -7.21 -20.38
N PRO A 94 -25.52 -6.78 -21.62
CA PRO A 94 -24.59 -5.68 -21.82
C PRO A 94 -25.13 -4.39 -21.19
N TRP A 95 -24.44 -3.92 -20.16
CA TRP A 95 -24.66 -2.68 -19.39
C TRP A 95 -25.42 -1.58 -20.16
N THR A 96 -26.68 -1.37 -19.79
CA THR A 96 -27.48 -0.21 -20.20
C THR A 96 -27.44 0.84 -19.10
N ASP A 97 -26.55 1.82 -19.25
CA ASP A 97 -26.58 3.17 -18.66
C ASP A 97 -26.75 3.37 -17.13
N SER A 98 -26.84 2.33 -16.29
CA SER A 98 -26.91 2.51 -14.83
C SER A 98 -26.24 1.39 -14.04
N CYS A 99 -25.45 1.76 -13.03
CA CYS A 99 -24.77 0.84 -12.10
C CYS A 99 -25.69 0.22 -11.04
N ASN A 100 -26.97 0.03 -11.35
CA ASN A 100 -27.92 -0.50 -10.39
C ASN A 100 -27.58 -1.96 -10.08
N ASP A 101 -27.41 -2.30 -8.80
CA ASP A 101 -27.16 -3.66 -8.31
C ASP A 101 -25.84 -4.27 -8.83
N THR A 102 -24.78 -3.44 -8.86
CA THR A 102 -23.46 -3.86 -9.35
C THR A 102 -22.42 -3.81 -8.25
N ARG A 103 -21.61 -4.87 -8.16
CA ARG A 103 -20.48 -4.95 -7.25
C ARG A 103 -19.24 -4.44 -7.99
N VAL A 104 -18.75 -3.29 -7.56
CA VAL A 104 -17.55 -2.68 -8.13
C VAL A 104 -16.37 -2.91 -7.19
N VAL A 105 -15.33 -3.56 -7.69
CA VAL A 105 -14.07 -3.78 -6.99
C VAL A 105 -12.98 -2.95 -7.66
N SER A 106 -12.52 -1.90 -7.00
CA SER A 106 -11.37 -1.11 -7.44
C SER A 106 -10.11 -1.52 -6.69
N THR A 107 -9.10 -1.97 -7.43
CA THR A 107 -7.83 -2.45 -6.91
C THR A 107 -6.68 -1.54 -7.33
N GLY A 108 -6.11 -0.82 -6.38
CA GLY A 108 -4.93 0.01 -6.56
C GLY A 108 -3.64 -0.73 -6.22
N SER A 109 -2.57 -0.44 -6.93
CA SER A 109 -1.24 -1.01 -6.68
C SER A 109 -0.13 -0.01 -6.92
N TYR A 110 0.91 -0.13 -6.09
CA TYR A 110 2.14 0.64 -6.16
C TYR A 110 3.29 -0.18 -5.57
N ASN A 111 4.40 -0.33 -6.31
CA ASN A 111 5.50 -1.24 -5.95
C ASN A 111 4.98 -2.65 -5.59
N THR A 112 5.16 -3.08 -4.34
CA THR A 112 4.70 -4.36 -3.81
C THR A 112 3.38 -4.25 -3.03
N ALA A 113 2.86 -3.04 -2.84
CA ALA A 113 1.62 -2.80 -2.12
C ALA A 113 0.40 -2.88 -3.06
N GLN A 114 -0.65 -3.54 -2.58
CA GLN A 114 -1.93 -3.64 -3.26
C GLN A 114 -3.05 -3.40 -2.24
N ARG A 115 -4.04 -2.59 -2.62
CA ARG A 115 -5.22 -2.27 -1.81
C ARG A 115 -6.46 -2.35 -2.69
N SER A 116 -7.55 -2.85 -2.15
CA SER A 116 -8.82 -2.96 -2.86
C SER A 116 -9.94 -2.31 -2.07
N PHE A 117 -10.83 -1.63 -2.78
CA PHE A 117 -12.11 -1.16 -2.28
C PHE A 117 -13.22 -1.87 -3.04
N GLU A 118 -14.24 -2.25 -2.30
CA GLU A 118 -15.46 -2.80 -2.84
C GLU A 118 -16.59 -1.84 -2.51
N VAL A 119 -17.38 -1.50 -3.53
CA VAL A 119 -18.57 -0.68 -3.40
C VAL A 119 -19.72 -1.42 -4.04
N SER A 120 -20.81 -1.55 -3.30
CA SER A 120 -22.06 -2.17 -3.74
C SER A 120 -23.17 -1.14 -3.59
N TYR A 121 -24.08 -1.08 -4.57
CA TYR A 121 -25.20 -0.14 -4.61
C TYR A 121 -26.53 -0.87 -4.63
#